data_AF-A0A382X8Z4-F1
#
_entry.id   AF-A0A382X8Z4-F1
#
_cell.length_a   1.000
_cell.length_b   1.000
_cell.length_c   1.000
_cell.angle_alpha   90.00
_cell.angle_beta   90.00
_cell.angle_gamma   90.00
#
_symmetry.space_group_name_H-M   'P 1'
#
loop_
_entity.id
_entity.type
_entity.pdbx_description
1 polymer ?
#
loop_
_entity_poly.entity_id
_entity_poly.type
_entity_poly.pdbx_seq_one_letter_code
_entity_poly.pdbx_strand_id
1 'polypeptide(L)'
;MPILILMTISFITLKHTSLDMALLSSTFIKQLIWFCIGCVIFILSQWLRIQFFQEYAYHIYSILLFFIGITYFMPAIGGSHRWVSLWNMSFQPSELGKIILVFVLARVLSDQQGNMNEIKLLILTLLLAIIPSLMIFQQPDFGTAIV
;
A
#
# COMPACT_ATOMS: atom_id res chain seq x y z
N MET A 1 -6.71 -21.36 2.59
CA MET A 1 -8.08 -21.85 2.31
C MET A 1 -9.12 -20.74 2.16
N PRO A 2 -9.29 -19.78 3.10
CA PRO A 2 -10.33 -18.74 2.95
C PRO A 2 -10.08 -17.76 1.78
N ILE A 3 -8.82 -17.41 1.49
CA ILE A 3 -8.45 -16.49 0.40
C ILE A 3 -8.84 -17.04 -0.99
N LEU A 4 -8.66 -18.35 -1.21
CA LEU A 4 -9.00 -18.99 -2.48
C LEU A 4 -10.51 -18.99 -2.71
N ILE A 5 -11.31 -19.16 -1.65
CA ILE A 5 -12.79 -19.12 -1.72
C ILE A 5 -13.28 -17.71 -2.06
N LEU A 6 -12.67 -16.66 -1.47
CA LEU A 6 -13.03 -15.29 -1.79
C LEU A 6 -12.65 -14.91 -3.23
N MET A 7 -11.52 -15.41 -3.73
CA MET A 7 -11.11 -15.19 -5.11
C MET A 7 -12.07 -15.84 -6.12
N THR A 8 -12.50 -17.08 -5.88
CA THR A 8 -13.44 -17.75 -6.79
C THR A 8 -14.80 -17.06 -6.84
N ILE A 9 -15.32 -16.59 -5.69
CA ILE A 9 -16.55 -15.80 -5.62
C ILE A 9 -16.41 -14.49 -6.42
N SER A 10 -15.27 -13.80 -6.30
CA SER A 10 -15.02 -12.56 -7.05
C SER A 10 -14.95 -12.77 -8.56
N PHE A 11 -14.35 -13.86 -9.04
CA PHE A 11 -14.32 -14.17 -10.47
C PHE A 11 -15.70 -14.51 -11.05
N ILE A 12 -16.54 -15.18 -10.26
CA ILE A 12 -17.91 -15.53 -10.66
C ILE A 12 -18.76 -14.26 -10.81
N THR A 13 -18.73 -13.34 -9.86
CA THR A 13 -19.54 -12.10 -9.92
C THR A 13 -19.15 -11.20 -11.09
N LEU A 14 -17.84 -11.05 -11.37
CA LEU A 14 -17.35 -10.22 -12.47
C LEU A 14 -17.74 -10.74 -13.85
N LYS A 15 -17.85 -12.07 -14.01
CA LYS A 15 -18.34 -12.68 -15.25
C LYS A 15 -19.78 -12.29 -15.55
N HIS A 16 -20.60 -12.09 -14.52
CA HIS A 16 -22.01 -11.70 -14.67
C HIS A 16 -22.23 -10.20 -14.89
N THR A 17 -21.29 -9.34 -14.45
CA THR A 17 -21.40 -7.87 -14.60
C THR A 17 -20.80 -7.34 -15.91
N SER A 18 -19.99 -8.13 -16.62
CA SER A 18 -19.22 -7.69 -17.80
C SER A 18 -19.87 -8.03 -19.16
N LEU A 19 -21.11 -8.50 -19.17
CA LEU A 19 -21.79 -8.99 -20.39
C LEU A 19 -21.99 -7.94 -21.51
N ASP A 20 -21.85 -6.63 -21.24
CA ASP A 20 -22.16 -5.56 -22.21
C ASP A 20 -21.04 -4.52 -22.48
N MET A 21 -19.81 -4.72 -21.97
CA MET A 21 -18.71 -3.76 -22.22
C MET A 21 -17.55 -4.35 -23.02
N ALA A 22 -17.02 -3.54 -23.96
CA ALA A 22 -15.93 -3.87 -24.87
C ALA A 22 -14.78 -4.62 -24.17
N LEU A 23 -14.23 -5.66 -24.84
CA LEU A 23 -13.21 -6.55 -24.29
C LEU A 23 -12.04 -5.83 -23.59
N LEU A 24 -11.60 -4.66 -24.07
CA LEU A 24 -10.51 -3.88 -23.47
C LEU A 24 -10.92 -2.96 -22.30
N SER A 25 -12.21 -2.62 -22.16
CA SER A 25 -12.76 -1.86 -21.02
C SER A 25 -13.33 -2.76 -19.92
N SER A 26 -13.36 -4.07 -20.17
CA SER A 26 -13.82 -5.09 -19.25
C SER A 26 -13.03 -5.07 -17.93
N THR A 27 -13.73 -4.81 -16.84
CA THR A 27 -13.22 -4.90 -15.46
C THR A 27 -12.60 -6.27 -15.17
N PHE A 28 -13.07 -7.32 -15.84
CA PHE A 28 -12.56 -8.68 -15.74
C PHE A 28 -11.11 -8.82 -16.21
N ILE A 29 -10.75 -8.26 -17.37
CA ILE A 29 -9.38 -8.32 -17.90
C ILE A 29 -8.43 -7.53 -17.01
N LYS A 30 -8.84 -6.36 -16.52
CA LYS A 30 -8.03 -5.59 -15.56
C LYS A 30 -7.76 -6.40 -14.29
N GLN A 31 -8.77 -7.07 -13.75
CA GLN A 31 -8.62 -7.88 -12.53
C GLN A 31 -7.72 -9.10 -12.73
N LEU A 32 -7.78 -9.73 -13.91
CA LEU A 32 -6.89 -10.84 -14.26
C LEU A 32 -5.43 -10.37 -14.39
N ILE A 33 -5.18 -9.21 -14.99
CA ILE A 33 -3.83 -8.62 -15.07
C ILE A 33 -3.28 -8.31 -13.67
N TRP A 34 -4.06 -7.65 -12.81
CA TRP A 34 -3.65 -7.36 -11.42
C TRP A 34 -3.41 -8.62 -10.61
N PHE A 35 -4.21 -9.66 -10.81
CA PHE A 35 -4.00 -10.96 -10.18
C PHE A 35 -2.67 -11.59 -10.60
N CYS A 36 -2.38 -11.63 -11.91
CA CYS A 36 -1.10 -12.13 -12.41
C CYS A 36 0.09 -11.32 -11.88
N ILE A 37 0.01 -9.98 -11.88
CA ILE A 37 1.04 -9.10 -11.31
C ILE A 37 1.24 -9.41 -9.82
N GLY A 38 0.14 -9.54 -9.06
CA GLY A 38 0.19 -9.89 -7.64
C GLY A 38 0.85 -11.25 -7.37
N CYS A 39 0.57 -12.27 -8.19
CA CYS A 39 1.22 -13.57 -8.09
C CYS A 39 2.73 -13.48 -8.35
N VAL A 40 3.15 -12.71 -9.37
CA VAL A 40 4.57 -12.50 -9.66
C VAL A 40 5.26 -11.79 -8.50
N ILE A 41 4.68 -10.71 -7.98
CA ILE A 41 5.20 -9.96 -6.83
C ILE A 41 5.30 -10.87 -5.60
N PHE A 42 4.30 -11.72 -5.37
CA PHE A 42 4.31 -12.67 -4.25
C PHE A 42 5.47 -13.67 -4.35
N ILE A 43 5.73 -14.24 -5.52
CA ILE A 43 6.84 -15.18 -5.74
C ILE A 43 8.18 -14.46 -5.55
N LEU A 44 8.35 -13.29 -6.15
CA LEU A 44 9.58 -12.49 -6.01
C LEU A 44 9.83 -12.08 -4.56
N SER A 45 8.77 -11.76 -3.81
CA SER A 45 8.86 -11.40 -2.39
C SER A 45 9.43 -12.53 -1.53
N GLN A 46 9.24 -13.80 -1.91
CA GLN A 46 9.82 -14.94 -1.19
C GLN A 46 11.34 -14.99 -1.26
N TRP A 47 11.95 -14.36 -2.27
CA TRP A 47 13.40 -14.24 -2.40
C TRP A 47 13.97 -13.03 -1.68
N LEU A 48 13.13 -12.09 -1.24
CA LEU A 48 13.55 -10.93 -0.49
C LEU A 48 13.78 -11.30 0.97
N ARG A 49 15.01 -11.08 1.41
CA ARG A 49 15.45 -11.31 2.78
C ARG A 49 14.93 -10.18 3.68
N ILE A 50 14.30 -10.53 4.80
CA ILE A 50 13.72 -9.55 5.75
C ILE A 50 14.76 -8.53 6.27
N GLN A 51 16.03 -8.95 6.34
CA GLN A 51 17.16 -8.12 6.79
C GLN A 51 17.39 -6.92 5.87
N PHE A 52 17.09 -7.04 4.57
CA PHE A 52 17.17 -5.93 3.63
C PHE A 52 16.17 -4.82 4.01
N PHE A 53 14.94 -5.18 4.34
CA PHE A 53 13.92 -4.21 4.77
C PHE A 53 14.32 -3.54 6.09
N GLN A 54 14.94 -4.29 7.00
CA GLN A 54 15.47 -3.71 8.23
C GLN A 54 16.60 -2.74 7.92
N GLU A 55 17.62 -3.11 7.15
CA GLU A 55 18.78 -2.25 6.88
C GLU A 55 18.42 -0.96 6.11
N TYR A 56 17.46 -1.04 5.19
CA TYR A 56 17.03 0.10 4.36
C TYR A 56 15.74 0.76 4.84
N ALA A 57 15.18 0.39 6.01
CA ALA A 57 13.87 0.87 6.46
C ALA A 57 13.69 2.41 6.37
N TYR A 58 14.67 3.19 6.84
CA TYR A 58 14.58 4.65 6.79
C TYR A 58 14.58 5.21 5.36
N HIS A 59 15.34 4.61 4.44
CA HIS A 59 15.35 4.97 3.03
C HIS A 59 14.00 4.64 2.38
N ILE A 60 13.46 3.45 2.66
CA ILE A 60 12.16 3.00 2.17
C ILE A 60 11.04 3.91 2.70
N TYR A 61 11.13 4.35 3.96
CA TYR A 61 10.21 5.31 4.56
C TYR A 61 10.25 6.68 3.88
N SER A 62 11.45 7.20 3.58
CA SER A 62 11.58 8.47 2.86
C SER A 62 11.01 8.38 1.45
N ILE A 63 11.26 7.28 0.75
CA ILE A 63 10.69 7.00 -0.57
C ILE A 63 9.15 6.95 -0.49
N LEU A 64 8.60 6.31 0.54
CA LEU A 64 7.16 6.27 0.76
C LEU A 64 6.57 7.68 0.91
N LEU A 65 7.15 8.52 1.77
CA LEU A 65 6.68 9.88 1.97
C LEU A 65 6.75 10.70 0.68
N PHE A 66 7.80 10.50 -0.12
CA PHE A 66 7.92 11.11 -1.43
C PHE A 66 6.80 10.68 -2.38
N PHE A 67 6.48 9.38 -2.45
CA PHE A 67 5.38 8.89 -3.28
C PHE A 67 4.01 9.40 -2.82
N ILE A 68 3.75 9.44 -1.51
CA ILE A 68 2.52 10.04 -0.96
C ILE A 68 2.47 11.55 -1.27
N GLY A 69 3.62 12.24 -1.23
CA GLY A 69 3.72 13.65 -1.60
C GLY A 69 3.42 13.92 -3.08
N ILE A 70 3.88 13.05 -3.98
CA ILE A 70 3.62 13.20 -5.42
C ILE A 70 2.12 13.07 -5.74
N THR A 71 1.36 12.26 -5.01
CA THR A 71 -0.05 12.02 -5.34
C THR A 71 -0.89 13.29 -5.25
N TYR A 72 -0.51 14.27 -4.42
CA TYR A 72 -1.13 15.60 -4.36
C TYR A 72 -1.09 16.37 -5.68
N PHE A 73 -0.09 16.11 -6.53
CA PHE A 73 0.06 16.76 -7.83
C PHE A 73 -0.58 15.97 -8.98
N MET A 74 -1.07 14.75 -8.71
CA MET A 74 -1.73 13.90 -9.69
C MET A 74 -3.21 14.29 -9.86
N PRO A 75 -3.84 14.02 -11.01
CA PRO A 75 -5.26 14.35 -11.21
C PRO A 75 -6.14 13.59 -10.20
N ALA A 76 -7.14 14.28 -9.64
CA ALA A 76 -8.07 13.67 -8.70
C ALA A 76 -8.93 12.60 -9.38
N ILE A 77 -8.98 11.40 -8.80
CA ILE A 77 -9.84 10.30 -9.25
C ILE A 77 -10.94 10.13 -8.20
N GLY A 78 -12.18 10.44 -8.57
CA GLY A 78 -13.32 10.38 -7.64
C GLY A 78 -13.26 11.43 -6.51
N GLY A 79 -12.64 12.59 -6.77
CA GLY A 79 -12.53 13.68 -5.80
C GLY A 79 -11.35 13.56 -4.82
N SER A 80 -10.49 12.55 -4.97
CA SER A 80 -9.30 12.35 -4.14
C SER A 80 -8.02 12.22 -4.96
N HIS A 81 -6.93 12.78 -4.42
CA HIS A 81 -5.57 12.79 -4.96
C HIS A 81 -4.71 11.64 -4.39
N ARG A 82 -5.27 10.42 -4.32
CA ARG A 82 -4.60 9.22 -3.76
C ARG A 82 -3.95 8.29 -4.79
N TRP A 83 -4.40 8.38 -6.04
CA TRP A 83 -4.04 7.42 -7.08
C TRP A 83 -2.95 7.99 -7.97
N VAL A 84 -1.87 7.23 -8.13
CA VAL A 84 -0.93 7.43 -9.22
C VAL A 84 -1.48 6.69 -10.43
N SER A 85 -2.08 7.43 -11.37
CA SER A 85 -2.58 6.87 -12.62
C SER A 85 -1.47 6.81 -13.67
N LEU A 86 -1.13 5.58 -14.07
CA LEU A 86 -0.22 5.29 -15.17
C LEU A 86 -1.04 4.63 -16.29
N TRP A 87 -1.42 5.44 -17.28
CA TRP A 87 -2.20 5.01 -18.46
C TRP A 87 -3.50 4.25 -18.11
N ASN A 88 -3.44 2.93 -17.98
CA ASN A 88 -4.58 2.05 -17.68
C ASN A 88 -4.52 1.41 -16.29
N MET A 89 -3.47 1.69 -15.50
CA MET A 89 -3.26 1.16 -14.16
C MET A 89 -3.25 2.30 -13.15
N SER A 90 -3.93 2.09 -12.03
CA SER A 90 -3.94 3.01 -10.91
C SER A 90 -3.29 2.33 -9.73
N PHE A 91 -2.24 2.95 -9.19
CA PHE A 91 -1.51 2.44 -8.04
C PHE A 91 -1.70 3.40 -6.86
N GLN A 92 -1.95 2.85 -5.67
CA GLN A 92 -2.19 3.63 -4.46
C GLN A 92 -1.00 3.49 -3.49
N PRO A 93 -0.15 4.52 -3.35
CA PRO A 93 1.03 4.45 -2.48
C PRO A 93 0.71 4.19 -1.00
N SER A 94 -0.45 4.65 -0.51
CA SER A 94 -0.86 4.47 0.89
C SER A 94 -1.03 3.00 1.28
N GLU A 95 -1.39 2.12 0.35
CA GLU A 95 -1.50 0.68 0.60
C GLU A 95 -0.13 0.04 0.86
N LEU A 96 0.88 0.37 0.03
CA LEU A 96 2.27 -0.03 0.32
C LEU A 96 2.79 0.64 1.60
N GLY A 97 2.32 1.86 1.89
CA GLY A 97 2.70 2.61 3.08
C GLY A 97 2.46 1.84 4.37
N LYS A 98 1.33 1.15 4.51
CA LYS A 98 1.01 0.34 5.70
C LYS A 98 2.06 -0.74 5.95
N ILE A 99 2.49 -1.44 4.91
CA ILE A 99 3.49 -2.51 5.01
C ILE A 99 4.86 -1.92 5.39
N ILE A 100 5.27 -0.84 4.71
CA ILE A 100 6.54 -0.15 4.98
C ILE A 100 6.57 0.38 6.41
N LEU A 101 5.46 0.94 6.90
CA LEU A 101 5.33 1.47 8.25
C LEU A 101 5.58 0.38 9.29
N VAL A 102 5.00 -0.80 9.11
CA VAL A 102 5.25 -1.95 9.99
C VAL A 102 6.74 -2.30 10.06
N PHE A 103 7.45 -2.33 8.92
CA PHE A 103 8.88 -2.61 8.90
C PHE A 103 9.71 -1.52 9.60
N VAL A 104 9.36 -0.26 9.39
CA VAL A 104 10.06 0.89 10.01
C VAL A 104 9.86 0.90 11.51
N LEU A 105 8.63 0.69 11.98
CA LEU A 105 8.33 0.61 13.40
C LEU A 105 9.03 -0.59 14.05
N ALA A 106 9.01 -1.76 13.39
CA ALA A 106 9.70 -2.95 13.88
C ALA A 106 11.21 -2.72 14.02
N ARG A 107 11.83 -2.03 13.06
CA ARG A 107 13.25 -1.65 13.15
C ARG A 107 13.50 -0.69 14.30
N VAL A 108 12.73 0.39 14.40
CA VAL A 108 12.93 1.41 15.44
C VAL A 108 12.78 0.81 16.84
N LEU A 109 11.79 -0.06 17.05
CA LEU A 109 11.61 -0.76 18.31
C LEU A 109 12.78 -1.72 18.59
N SER A 110 13.30 -2.42 17.58
CA SER A 110 14.44 -3.34 17.72
C SER A 110 15.76 -2.61 18.01
N ASP A 111 16.06 -1.53 17.30
CA ASP A 111 17.33 -0.79 17.42
C ASP A 111 17.42 -0.01 18.75
N GLN A 112 16.27 0.44 19.27
CA GLN A 112 16.18 1.27 20.48
C GLN A 112 15.90 0.46 21.75
N GLN A 113 15.68 -0.86 21.64
CA GLN A 113 15.37 -1.72 22.78
C GLN A 113 16.52 -1.69 23.80
N GLY A 114 16.27 -1.09 24.96
CA GLY A 114 17.25 -0.96 26.05
C GLY A 114 18.17 0.27 26.00
N ASN A 115 18.16 1.05 24.92
CA ASN A 115 18.98 2.26 24.78
C ASN A 115 18.22 3.56 25.08
N MET A 116 16.90 3.58 24.89
CA MET A 116 16.06 4.76 25.10
C MET A 116 14.96 4.52 26.14
N ASN A 117 14.62 5.58 26.88
CA ASN A 117 13.45 5.58 27.76
C ASN A 117 12.20 5.20 26.98
N GLU A 118 11.36 4.34 27.57
CA GLU A 118 10.12 3.82 26.97
C GLU A 118 9.20 4.94 26.47
N ILE A 119 9.09 6.04 27.21
CA ILE A 119 8.28 7.21 26.83
C ILE A 119 8.82 7.87 25.55
N LYS A 120 10.15 8.02 25.42
CA LYS A 120 10.75 8.63 24.22
C LYS A 120 10.61 7.71 23.01
N LEU A 121 10.75 6.40 23.21
CA LEU A 121 10.53 5.40 22.16
C LEU A 121 9.08 5.40 21.67
N LEU A 122 8.12 5.49 22.60
CA LEU A 122 6.70 5.60 22.29
C LEU A 122 6.41 6.87 21.48
N ILE A 123 6.93 8.02 21.91
CA ILE A 123 6.75 9.29 21.18
C ILE A 123 7.35 9.20 19.77
N LEU A 124 8.55 8.64 19.61
CA LEU A 124 9.21 8.48 18.30
C LEU A 124 8.39 7.58 17.35
N THR A 125 7.93 6.44 17.86
CA THR A 125 7.11 5.46 17.12
C THR A 125 5.79 6.10 16.68
N LEU A 126 5.15 6.84 17.59
CA LEU A 126 3.90 7.55 17.33
C LEU A 126 4.07 8.64 16.26
N LEU A 127 5.18 9.39 16.33
CA LEU A 127 5.50 10.44 15.36
C LEU A 127 5.72 9.85 13.96
N LEU A 128 6.46 8.74 13.85
CA LEU A 128 6.65 8.03 12.58
C LEU A 128 5.35 7.47 11.99
N ALA A 129 4.38 7.10 12.83
CA ALA A 129 3.07 6.66 12.40
C ALA A 129 2.17 7.82 11.93
N ILE A 130 2.19 8.94 12.67
CA ILE A 130 1.32 10.08 12.42
C ILE A 130 1.70 10.84 11.15
N ILE A 131 2.98 10.97 10.80
CA ILE A 131 3.43 11.70 9.60
C ILE A 131 2.72 11.19 8.32
N PRO A 132 2.81 9.91 7.95
CA PRO A 132 2.16 9.41 6.73
C PRO A 132 0.64 9.41 6.86
N SER A 133 0.08 9.16 8.05
CA SER A 133 -1.36 9.22 8.30
C SER A 133 -1.92 10.63 8.04
N LEU A 134 -1.24 11.68 8.51
CA LEU A 134 -1.61 13.07 8.26
C LEU A 134 -1.54 13.44 6.77
N MET A 135 -0.51 12.97 6.07
CA MET A 135 -0.41 13.18 4.62
C MET A 135 -1.58 12.51 3.89
N ILE A 136 -1.94 11.28 4.26
CA ILE A 136 -3.09 10.59 3.66
C ILE A 136 -4.42 11.27 4.03
N PHE A 137 -4.54 11.79 5.26
CA PHE A 137 -5.75 12.47 5.72
C PHE A 137 -6.08 13.71 4.88
N GLN A 138 -5.07 14.41 4.38
CA GLN A 138 -5.25 15.56 3.50
C GLN A 138 -5.66 15.18 2.07
N GLN A 139 -5.67 13.89 1.71
CA GLN A 139 -6.04 13.37 0.36
C GLN A 139 -7.54 13.05 0.22
N PRO A 140 -8.41 13.82 0.88
CA PRO A 140 -9.79 13.46 1.25
C PRO A 140 -10.16 11.96 1.42
N ASP A 141 -9.26 11.13 1.95
CA ASP A 141 -9.50 9.70 2.14
C ASP A 141 -9.54 9.30 3.62
N PHE A 142 -10.71 9.49 4.22
CA PHE A 142 -10.97 9.15 5.63
C PHE A 142 -10.79 7.66 5.94
N GLY A 143 -11.13 6.78 4.99
CA GLY A 143 -11.08 5.33 5.21
C GLY A 143 -9.68 4.76 5.37
N THR A 144 -8.71 5.25 4.59
CA THR A 144 -7.32 4.77 4.64
C THR A 144 -6.47 5.47 5.69
N ALA A 145 -6.89 6.63 6.19
CA ALA A 145 -6.16 7.35 7.24
C ALA A 145 -6.35 6.74 8.65
N ILE A 146 -7.48 6.06 8.88
CA ILE A 146 -7.85 5.44 10.16
C ILE A 146 -7.15 4.08 10.38
N VAL A 147 -6.80 3.39 9.28
CA VAL A 147 -6.22 2.03 9.29
C VAL A 147 -4.71 2.08 9.37
#